data_AF-A0A4Y3WDM1-F1
#
_entry.id   AF-A0A4Y3WDM1-F1
#
_cell.length_a   1.000
_cell.length_b   1.000
_cell.length_c   1.000
_cell.angle_alpha   90.00
_cell.angle_beta   90.00
_cell.angle_gamma   90.00
#
_symmetry.space_group_name_H-M   'P 1'
#
loop_
_entity.id
_entity.type
_entity.pdbx_description
1 polymer ?
#
loop_
_entity_poly.entity_id
_entity_poly.type
_entity_poly.pdbx_seq_one_letter_code
_entity_poly.pdbx_strand_id
1 'polypeptide(L)'
;MVFLIVVFPIAPAQAMSRHVAISAGSFFAAAARCEEQNLITPGQTGHLLEALDPYLSTSDKANMAAGDARAKKISKVFVESEKKWVSFTPDATSCYRVQGVLDDYRAQLGH
;
A
#
# COMPACT_ATOMS: atom_id res chain seq x y z
N MET A 1 36.99 -0.15 25.84
CA MET A 1 36.70 1.24 25.43
C MET A 1 36.62 1.25 23.91
N VAL A 2 35.58 1.64 23.19
CA VAL A 2 34.23 2.16 23.43
C VAL A 2 33.41 1.66 22.23
N PHE A 3 32.26 1.00 22.46
CA PHE A 3 31.30 0.70 21.39
C PHE A 3 30.58 2.01 21.04
N LEU A 4 30.88 2.56 19.86
CA LEU A 4 30.10 3.65 19.28
C LEU A 4 28.80 3.06 18.73
N ILE A 5 27.79 2.99 19.59
CA ILE A 5 26.40 2.79 19.18
C ILE A 5 25.99 4.10 18.50
N VAL A 6 26.09 4.13 17.17
CA VAL A 6 25.42 5.16 16.38
C VAL A 6 23.93 4.86 16.47
N VAL A 7 23.28 5.47 17.47
CA VAL A 7 21.83 5.56 17.55
C VAL A 7 21.44 6.43 16.35
N PHE A 8 21.05 5.81 15.24
CA PHE A 8 20.31 6.52 14.21
C PHE A 8 19.06 7.08 14.90
N PRO A 9 18.87 8.41 14.96
CA PRO A 9 17.57 8.92 15.31
C PRO A 9 16.65 8.42 14.20
N ILE A 10 15.81 7.45 14.53
CA ILE A 10 14.67 7.07 13.69
C ILE A 10 13.80 8.33 13.70
N ALA A 11 14.09 9.25 12.79
CA ALA A 11 13.21 10.38 12.54
C ALA A 11 11.82 9.78 12.34
N PRO A 12 10.78 10.32 12.99
CA PRO A 12 9.43 9.82 12.75
C PRO A 12 9.24 9.86 11.24
N ALA A 13 8.87 8.71 10.65
CA ALA A 13 8.59 8.62 9.23
C ALA A 13 7.71 9.82 8.86
N GLN A 14 8.24 10.73 8.03
CA GLN A 14 7.50 11.92 7.68
C GLN A 14 6.19 11.46 7.06
N ALA A 15 5.07 11.95 7.60
CA ALA A 15 3.74 11.58 7.12
C ALA A 15 3.69 11.75 5.60
N MET A 16 3.14 10.75 4.91
CA MET A 16 3.05 10.78 3.46
C MET A 16 2.20 11.97 3.02
N SER A 17 2.44 12.43 1.79
CA SER A 17 1.51 13.37 1.18
C SER A 17 0.11 12.73 1.10
N ARG A 18 -0.94 13.54 1.25
CA ARG A 18 -2.33 13.05 1.16
C ARG A 18 -2.58 12.23 -0.11
N HIS A 19 -2.03 12.66 -1.24
CA HIS A 19 -2.22 11.98 -2.52
C HIS A 19 -1.50 10.64 -2.58
N VAL A 20 -0.31 10.53 -1.99
CA VAL A 20 0.43 9.26 -1.86
C VAL A 20 -0.34 8.29 -0.97
N ALA A 21 -0.82 8.73 0.20
CA ALA A 21 -1.60 7.88 1.10
C ALA A 21 -2.93 7.41 0.45
N ILE A 22 -3.63 8.28 -0.27
CA ILE A 22 -4.83 7.90 -1.04
C ILE A 22 -4.48 6.90 -2.14
N SER A 23 -3.36 7.09 -2.84
CA SER A 23 -2.89 6.18 -3.88
C SER A 23 -2.61 4.79 -3.29
N ALA A 24 -1.86 4.72 -2.19
CA ALA A 24 -1.58 3.47 -1.48
C ALA A 24 -2.87 2.75 -1.03
N GLY A 25 -3.80 3.47 -0.41
CA GLY A 25 -5.10 2.91 -0.05
C GLY A 25 -5.88 2.35 -1.24
N SER A 26 -5.89 3.09 -2.36
CA SER A 26 -6.57 2.62 -3.58
C SER A 26 -5.88 1.41 -4.23
N PHE A 27 -4.57 1.28 -4.08
CA PHE A 27 -3.81 0.12 -4.52
C PHE A 27 -4.15 -1.12 -3.68
N PHE A 28 -4.21 -0.98 -2.35
CA PHE A 28 -4.61 -2.10 -1.48
C PHE A 28 -6.05 -2.56 -1.75
N ALA A 29 -6.96 -1.65 -2.09
CA ALA A 29 -8.29 -2.04 -2.58
C ALA A 29 -8.22 -2.88 -3.87
N ALA A 30 -7.35 -2.54 -4.81
CA ALA A 30 -7.16 -3.32 -6.04
C ALA A 30 -6.54 -4.70 -5.76
N ALA A 31 -5.57 -4.76 -4.84
CA ALA A 31 -4.97 -6.01 -4.40
C ALA A 31 -5.98 -6.95 -3.73
N ALA A 32 -6.79 -6.44 -2.80
CA ALA A 32 -7.87 -7.21 -2.20
C ALA A 32 -8.83 -7.79 -3.24
N ARG A 33 -9.16 -7.04 -4.30
CA ARG A 33 -10.00 -7.57 -5.39
C ARG A 33 -9.30 -8.65 -6.22
N CYS A 34 -7.99 -8.59 -6.40
CA CYS A 34 -7.23 -9.65 -7.04
C CYS A 34 -7.21 -10.93 -6.18
N GLU A 35 -7.14 -10.79 -4.86
CA GLU A 35 -7.24 -11.90 -3.90
C GLU A 35 -8.65 -12.53 -3.93
N GLU A 36 -9.71 -11.72 -3.90
CA GLU A 36 -11.11 -12.17 -3.98
C GLU A 36 -11.38 -12.99 -5.26
N GLN A 37 -10.69 -12.67 -6.36
CA GLN A 37 -10.79 -13.39 -7.64
C GLN A 37 -9.83 -14.58 -7.74
N ASN A 38 -9.05 -14.88 -6.68
CA ASN A 38 -8.01 -15.92 -6.67
C ASN A 38 -6.97 -15.76 -7.78
N LEU A 39 -6.70 -14.52 -8.20
CA LEU A 39 -5.68 -14.20 -9.21
C LEU A 39 -4.30 -13.94 -8.58
N ILE A 40 -4.26 -13.68 -7.27
CA ILE A 40 -3.07 -13.63 -6.42
C ILE A 40 -3.34 -14.38 -5.11
N THR A 41 -2.31 -14.61 -4.30
CA THR A 41 -2.46 -15.36 -3.05
C THR A 41 -3.33 -14.60 -2.05
N PRO A 42 -4.43 -15.21 -1.55
CA PRO A 42 -5.29 -14.57 -0.56
C PRO A 42 -4.57 -14.24 0.75
N GLY A 43 -4.91 -13.09 1.34
CA GLY A 43 -4.43 -12.66 2.66
C GLY A 43 -3.11 -11.89 2.66
N GLN A 44 -2.38 -11.83 1.54
CA GLN A 44 -1.10 -11.11 1.47
C GLN A 44 -1.27 -9.61 1.71
N THR A 45 -2.33 -9.01 1.17
CA THR A 45 -2.67 -7.59 1.32
C THR A 45 -2.89 -7.23 2.78
N GLY A 46 -3.63 -8.07 3.52
CA GLY A 46 -3.88 -7.87 4.95
C GLY A 46 -2.61 -7.94 5.77
N HIS A 47 -1.80 -8.98 5.58
CA HIS A 47 -0.52 -9.13 6.28
C HIS A 47 0.45 -7.99 6.01
N LEU A 48 0.50 -7.50 4.77
CA LEU A 48 1.35 -6.37 4.42
C LEU A 48 0.87 -5.07 5.10
N LEU A 49 -0.44 -4.84 5.14
CA LEU A 49 -1.01 -3.69 5.86
C LEU A 49 -0.72 -3.74 7.37
N GLU A 50 -0.80 -4.93 7.99
CA GLU A 50 -0.42 -5.14 9.39
C GLU A 50 1.06 -4.84 9.62
N ALA A 51 1.94 -5.29 8.72
CA ALA A 51 3.37 -5.02 8.80
C ALA A 51 3.72 -3.54 8.61
N LEU A 52 2.93 -2.81 7.81
CA LEU A 52 3.08 -1.37 7.60
C LEU A 52 2.54 -0.52 8.76
N ASP A 53 1.55 -1.01 9.52
CA ASP A 53 0.84 -0.23 10.54
C ASP A 53 1.73 0.55 11.53
N PRO A 54 2.87 0.00 12.03
CA PRO A 54 3.78 0.72 12.93
C PRO A 54 4.49 1.92 12.29
N TYR A 55 4.61 1.93 10.96
CA TYR A 55 5.32 2.96 10.20
C TYR A 55 4.40 4.07 9.69
N LEU A 56 3.08 3.88 9.81
CA LEU A 56 2.08 4.83 9.30
C LEU A 56 1.67 5.82 10.39
N SER A 57 1.69 7.11 10.07
CA SER A 57 1.07 8.12 10.93
C SER A 57 -0.45 7.99 10.93
N THR A 58 -1.12 8.60 11.92
CA THR A 58 -2.60 8.66 11.96
C THR A 58 -3.20 9.26 10.68
N SER A 59 -2.53 10.27 10.10
CA SER A 59 -2.94 10.89 8.83
C SER A 59 -2.83 9.91 7.67
N ASP A 60 -1.76 9.13 7.62
CA ASP A 60 -1.55 8.12 6.58
C ASP A 60 -2.67 7.09 6.61
N LYS A 61 -2.95 6.53 7.79
CA LYS A 61 -4.03 5.55 8.01
C LYS A 61 -5.38 6.10 7.56
N ALA A 62 -5.71 7.33 7.95
CA ALA A 62 -6.96 7.97 7.57
C ALA A 62 -7.09 8.20 6.05
N ASN A 63 -6.02 8.66 5.39
CA ASN A 63 -6.02 8.91 3.96
C ASN A 63 -5.97 7.62 3.13
N MET A 64 -5.26 6.59 3.60
CA MET A 64 -5.28 5.26 3.01
C MET A 64 -6.69 4.64 3.10
N ALA A 65 -7.33 4.70 4.27
CA ALA A 65 -8.71 4.22 4.42
C ALA A 65 -9.69 4.96 3.50
N ALA A 66 -9.53 6.28 3.32
CA ALA A 66 -10.33 7.05 2.38
C ALA A 66 -10.08 6.65 0.91
N GLY A 67 -8.81 6.36 0.55
CA GLY A 67 -8.43 5.85 -0.75
C GLY A 67 -9.03 4.48 -1.04
N ASP A 68 -8.91 3.55 -0.09
CA ASP A 68 -9.46 2.19 -0.16
C ASP A 68 -10.99 2.21 -0.34
N ALA A 69 -11.70 2.91 0.55
CA ALA A 69 -13.16 2.98 0.52
C ALA A 69 -13.67 3.57 -0.80
N ARG A 70 -13.01 4.62 -1.30
CA ARG A 70 -13.37 5.23 -2.58
C ARG A 70 -13.07 4.29 -3.75
N ALA A 71 -11.90 3.67 -3.78
CA ALA A 71 -11.48 2.74 -4.82
C ALA A 71 -12.45 1.57 -4.97
N LYS A 72 -12.85 0.96 -3.84
CA LYS A 72 -13.87 -0.09 -3.80
C LYS A 72 -15.20 0.40 -4.35
N LYS A 73 -15.66 1.58 -3.94
CA LYS A 73 -16.94 2.17 -4.39
C LYS A 73 -16.98 2.41 -5.89
N ILE A 74 -15.90 2.92 -6.49
CA ILE A 74 -15.89 3.35 -7.90
C ILE A 74 -15.17 2.39 -8.84
N SER A 75 -14.61 1.29 -8.34
CA SER A 75 -13.79 0.34 -9.11
C SER A 75 -12.64 1.00 -9.88
N LYS A 76 -11.91 1.91 -9.21
CA LYS A 76 -10.77 2.64 -9.79
C LYS A 76 -9.61 2.69 -8.81
N VAL A 77 -8.39 2.82 -9.35
CA VAL A 77 -7.17 3.10 -8.59
C VAL A 77 -6.78 4.56 -8.79
N PHE A 78 -6.27 5.20 -7.73
CA PHE A 78 -5.75 6.56 -7.80
C PHE A 78 -4.27 6.54 -8.18
N VAL A 79 -3.94 7.15 -9.31
CA VAL A 79 -2.57 7.28 -9.80
C VAL A 79 -2.01 8.61 -9.34
N GLU A 80 -1.05 8.59 -8.42
CA GLU A 80 -0.51 9.77 -7.77
C GLU A 80 0.15 10.75 -8.77
N SER A 81 0.99 10.24 -9.67
CA SER A 81 1.72 11.05 -10.67
C SER A 81 0.79 11.83 -11.61
N GLU A 82 -0.39 11.29 -11.86
CA GLU A 82 -1.41 11.87 -12.72
C GLU A 82 -2.54 12.56 -11.94
N LYS A 83 -2.53 12.44 -10.61
CA LYS A 83 -3.56 12.92 -9.69
C LYS A 83 -4.99 12.54 -10.10
N LYS A 84 -5.17 11.36 -10.71
CA LYS A 84 -6.45 10.95 -11.31
C LYS A 84 -6.84 9.52 -10.93
N TRP A 85 -8.14 9.25 -11.04
CA TRP A 85 -8.72 7.92 -10.85
C TRP A 85 -8.79 7.19 -12.18
N VAL A 86 -8.09 6.07 -12.29
CA VAL A 86 -8.02 5.22 -13.48
C VAL A 86 -8.79 3.94 -13.24
N SER A 87 -9.54 3.49 -14.25
CA SER A 87 -10.27 2.22 -14.18
C SER A 87 -9.33 1.06 -13.91
N PHE A 88 -9.73 0.18 -13.00
CA PHE A 88 -8.99 -1.03 -12.69
C PHE A 88 -9.91 -2.24 -12.90
N THR A 89 -9.46 -3.16 -13.74
CA THR A 89 -10.11 -4.44 -13.97
C THR A 89 -9.23 -5.52 -13.36
N PRO A 90 -9.73 -6.34 -12.42
CA PRO A 90 -8.95 -7.44 -11.85
C PRO A 90 -8.89 -8.61 -12.84
N ASP A 91 -8.07 -8.46 -13.88
CA ASP A 91 -7.69 -9.54 -14.80
C ASP A 91 -6.28 -10.07 -14.47
N ALA A 92 -5.90 -11.20 -15.09
CA ALA A 92 -4.61 -11.85 -14.82
C ALA A 92 -3.41 -10.91 -15.04
N THR A 93 -3.46 -10.02 -16.03
CA THR A 93 -2.34 -9.11 -16.32
C THR A 93 -2.23 -8.02 -15.26
N SER A 94 -3.36 -7.41 -14.90
CA SER A 94 -3.44 -6.35 -13.91
C SER A 94 -3.08 -6.87 -12.52
N CYS A 95 -3.58 -8.05 -12.16
CA CYS A 95 -3.28 -8.69 -10.88
C CYS A 95 -1.83 -9.18 -10.78
N TYR A 96 -1.20 -9.62 -11.89
CA TYR A 96 0.24 -9.90 -11.91
C TYR A 96 1.09 -8.66 -11.61
N ARG A 97 0.71 -7.50 -12.16
CA ARG A 97 1.38 -6.22 -11.85
C ARG A 97 1.21 -5.83 -10.38
N VAL A 98 0.01 -6.05 -9.84
CA VAL A 98 -0.27 -5.81 -8.42
C VAL A 98 0.59 -6.72 -7.54
N GLN A 99 0.72 -8.01 -7.89
CA GLN A 99 1.60 -8.95 -7.18
C GLN A 99 3.04 -8.45 -7.14
N GLY A 100 3.59 -8.01 -8.27
CA GLY A 100 4.97 -7.49 -8.31
C GLY A 100 5.19 -6.32 -7.35
N VAL A 101 4.21 -5.41 -7.24
CA VAL A 101 4.30 -4.30 -6.28
C VAL A 101 4.17 -4.79 -4.82
N LEU A 102 3.33 -5.78 -4.53
CA LEU A 102 3.26 -6.39 -3.19
C LEU A 102 4.58 -7.07 -2.82
N ASP A 103 5.20 -7.78 -3.76
CA ASP A 103 6.49 -8.45 -3.56
C ASP A 103 7.60 -7.42 -3.28
N ASP A 104 7.62 -6.29 -4.00
CA ASP A 104 8.57 -5.20 -3.75
C ASP A 104 8.40 -4.61 -2.34
N TYR A 105 7.17 -4.39 -1.88
CA TYR A 105 6.92 -3.92 -0.52
C TYR A 105 7.38 -4.91 0.54
N ARG A 106 7.10 -6.20 0.35
CA ARG A 106 7.56 -7.26 1.25
C ARG A 106 9.09 -7.30 1.35
N ALA A 107 9.77 -7.25 0.20
CA ALA A 107 11.23 -7.21 0.15
C ALA A 107 11.81 -6.00 0.90
N GLN A 108 11.16 -4.83 0.82
CA GLN A 108 11.59 -3.63 1.54
C GLN A 108 11.39 -3.72 3.05
N LEU A 109 10.35 -4.44 3.51
CA LEU A 109 10.10 -4.67 4.94
C LEU A 109 10.89 -5.84 5.51
N GLY A 110 11.57 -6.63 4.66
CA GLY A 110 12.32 -7.82 5.08
C GLY A 110 11.44 -9.04 5.38
N HIS A 111 10.26 -9.14 4.75
CA HIS A 111 9.27 -10.23 4.89
C HIS A 111 9.07 -11.04 3.60
#